data_AF-A0ABD6L4U7-F1
#
_entry.id   AF-A0ABD6L4U7-F1
#
_cell.length_a   1.000
_cell.length_b   1.000
_cell.length_c   1.000
_cell.angle_alpha   90.00
_cell.angle_beta   90.00
_cell.angle_gamma   90.00
#
_symmetry.space_group_name_H-M   'P 1'
#
loop_
_entity.id
_entity.type
_entity.pdbx_description
1 polymer ?
#
loop_
_entity_poly.entity_id
_entity_poly.type
_entity_poly.pdbx_seq_one_letter_code
_entity_poly.pdbx_strand_id
1 'polypeptide(L)'
;MGFTTPCFIRKNTPELRKKLEELGYEILNSGNTTLDAHNYDGNGSHKSIEEGRAIITSYGNLYGVIYDIDTVTKKGRIDCGTNEELFLAIAALRDDSNYMQWFIADSILSVSYDDSIGNDHYFTEPKGIMFFWDENWDNATIISGRYHKATVDELIEHFKGKENHHD
;
A
#
# COMPACT_ATOMS: atom_id res chain seq x y z
N MET A 1 3.92 -15.86 4.66
CA MET A 1 4.38 -14.65 3.94
C MET A 1 3.21 -13.68 3.95
N GLY A 2 3.48 -12.39 4.15
CA GLY A 2 2.44 -11.40 4.38
C GLY A 2 2.99 -9.99 4.24
N PHE A 3 2.10 -9.01 4.36
CA PHE A 3 2.48 -7.60 4.30
C PHE A 3 3.52 -7.27 5.38
N THR A 4 4.54 -6.52 4.97
CA THR A 4 5.78 -6.35 5.73
C THR A 4 5.79 -5.07 6.57
N THR A 5 4.96 -4.09 6.20
CA THR A 5 5.04 -2.74 6.75
C THR A 5 3.67 -2.23 7.22
N PRO A 6 3.44 -2.16 8.55
CA PRO A 6 2.23 -1.56 9.11
C PRO A 6 2.22 -0.03 8.95
N CYS A 7 1.09 0.51 8.48
CA CYS A 7 0.86 1.95 8.35
C CYS A 7 -0.60 2.31 8.66
N PHE A 8 -0.89 3.60 8.81
CA PHE A 8 -2.25 4.08 8.98
C PHE A 8 -2.49 5.39 8.23
N ILE A 9 -3.76 5.63 7.90
CA ILE A 9 -4.23 6.85 7.25
C ILE A 9 -5.36 7.45 8.06
N ARG A 10 -5.33 8.77 8.26
CA ARG A 10 -6.33 9.58 8.99
C ARG A 10 -7.57 9.84 8.14
N LYS A 11 -7.99 8.83 7.39
CA LYS A 11 -9.14 8.82 6.49
C LYS A 11 -9.75 7.42 6.52
N ASN A 12 -11.07 7.36 6.42
CA ASN A 12 -11.81 6.10 6.36
C ASN A 12 -12.93 6.25 5.34
N THR A 13 -12.70 5.75 4.14
CA THR A 13 -13.70 5.76 3.07
C THR A 13 -13.97 4.34 2.59
N PRO A 14 -15.19 4.05 2.08
CA PRO A 14 -15.49 2.76 1.47
C PRO A 14 -14.51 2.38 0.36
N GLU A 15 -14.08 3.35 -0.44
CA GLU A 15 -13.16 3.14 -1.56
C GLU A 15 -11.77 2.69 -1.09
N LEU A 16 -11.25 3.28 0.00
CA LEU A 16 -9.97 2.86 0.59
C LEU A 16 -10.04 1.45 1.16
N ARG A 17 -11.15 1.10 1.82
CA ARG A 17 -11.38 -0.26 2.34
C ARG A 17 -11.40 -1.29 1.21
N LYS A 18 -12.11 -0.98 0.13
CA LYS A 18 -12.17 -1.83 -1.07
C LYS A 18 -10.79 -2.03 -1.71
N LYS A 19 -9.98 -0.98 -1.82
CA LYS A 19 -8.61 -1.10 -2.34
C LYS A 19 -7.71 -1.98 -1.46
N LEU A 20 -7.86 -1.93 -0.14
CA LEU A 20 -7.16 -2.83 0.77
C LEU A 20 -7.60 -4.30 0.57
N GLU A 21 -8.90 -4.53 0.42
CA GLU A 21 -9.45 -5.85 0.13
C GLU A 21 -8.93 -6.41 -1.21
N GLU A 22 -8.83 -5.56 -2.24
CA GLU A 22 -8.24 -5.90 -3.54
C GLU A 22 -6.74 -6.23 -3.44
N LEU A 23 -5.99 -5.59 -2.52
CA LEU A 23 -4.60 -5.95 -2.24
C LEU A 23 -4.47 -7.32 -1.55
N GLY A 24 -5.54 -7.80 -0.92
CA GLY A 24 -5.60 -9.05 -0.16
C GLY A 24 -5.66 -8.85 1.36
N TYR A 25 -5.98 -7.65 1.83
CA TYR A 25 -6.28 -7.45 3.25
C TYR A 25 -7.69 -7.91 3.60
N GLU A 26 -7.84 -8.51 4.76
CA GLU A 26 -9.12 -8.84 5.35
C GLU A 26 -9.42 -7.84 6.48
N ILE A 27 -10.69 -7.45 6.58
CA ILE A 27 -11.16 -6.69 7.73
C ILE A 27 -11.00 -7.55 8.98
N LEU A 28 -10.39 -6.99 10.02
CA LEU A 28 -10.32 -7.61 11.33
C LEU A 28 -11.73 -7.66 11.95
N ASN A 29 -12.48 -8.72 11.65
CA ASN A 29 -13.90 -8.88 12.00
C ASN A 29 -14.20 -9.93 13.09
N SER A 30 -13.20 -10.50 13.77
CA SER A 30 -13.46 -11.50 14.80
C SER A 30 -13.32 -10.96 16.22
N GLY A 31 -14.47 -10.56 16.79
CA GLY A 31 -14.68 -10.41 18.23
C GLY A 31 -14.05 -9.18 18.87
N ASN A 32 -14.86 -8.18 19.22
CA ASN A 32 -14.52 -7.08 20.14
C ASN A 32 -13.22 -6.28 19.87
N THR A 33 -12.56 -6.40 18.72
CA THR A 33 -11.30 -5.70 18.42
C THR A 33 -11.44 -4.79 17.21
N THR A 34 -12.06 -3.64 17.42
CA THR A 34 -11.62 -2.44 16.72
C THR A 34 -10.43 -1.87 17.48
N LEU A 35 -9.41 -1.37 16.77
CA LEU A 35 -8.20 -0.79 17.37
C LEU A 35 -8.54 0.58 17.95
N ASP A 36 -9.23 0.61 19.08
CA ASP A 36 -9.19 1.75 19.99
C ASP A 36 -8.02 1.59 20.99
N ALA A 37 -7.62 2.67 21.65
CA ALA A 37 -6.56 2.67 22.68
C ALA A 37 -6.72 1.59 23.77
N HIS A 38 -7.94 1.10 23.95
CA HIS A 38 -8.43 0.53 25.19
C HIS A 38 -8.83 -0.94 25.06
N ASN A 39 -8.98 -1.47 23.84
CA ASN A 39 -9.35 -2.86 23.56
C ASN A 39 -8.13 -3.71 23.15
N TYR A 40 -7.23 -3.95 24.09
CA TYR A 40 -6.21 -4.99 23.96
C TYR A 40 -6.74 -6.40 24.30
N ASP A 41 -7.89 -6.51 24.96
CA ASP A 41 -8.48 -7.76 25.45
C ASP A 41 -9.72 -8.22 24.67
N GLY A 42 -10.17 -7.39 23.72
CA GLY A 42 -11.40 -7.64 22.98
C GLY A 42 -12.60 -7.73 23.91
N ASN A 43 -12.94 -6.67 24.65
CA ASN A 43 -14.21 -6.56 25.38
C ASN A 43 -14.75 -5.11 25.38
N GLY A 44 -15.21 -4.63 24.22
CA GLY A 44 -15.80 -3.31 24.05
C GLY A 44 -17.11 -3.32 23.25
N SER A 45 -17.90 -2.24 23.37
CA SER A 45 -19.08 -2.00 22.53
C SER A 45 -18.66 -1.67 21.09
N HIS A 46 -19.18 -2.44 20.14
CA HIS A 46 -18.78 -2.36 18.74
C HIS A 46 -19.33 -1.06 18.13
N LYS A 47 -18.44 -0.23 17.64
CA LYS A 47 -18.80 0.85 16.72
C LYS A 47 -18.74 0.32 15.31
N SER A 48 -19.59 0.85 14.42
CA SER A 48 -19.51 0.51 13.00
C SER A 48 -18.12 0.86 12.46
N ILE A 49 -17.58 0.05 11.54
CA ILE A 49 -16.34 0.39 10.85
C ILE A 49 -16.44 1.76 10.16
N GLU A 50 -17.65 2.18 9.77
CA GLU A 50 -17.94 3.48 9.15
C GLU A 50 -17.76 4.66 10.11
N GLU A 51 -17.89 4.46 11.42
CA GLU A 51 -17.66 5.50 12.42
C GLU A 51 -16.17 5.71 12.73
N GLY A 52 -15.30 4.85 12.20
CA GLY A 52 -13.85 4.97 12.34
C GLY A 52 -13.33 6.25 11.71
N ARG A 53 -12.36 6.90 12.36
CA ARG A 53 -11.73 8.13 11.87
C ARG A 53 -10.48 7.88 11.03
N ALA A 54 -9.87 6.72 11.18
CA ALA A 54 -8.65 6.33 10.47
C ALA A 54 -8.66 4.83 10.17
N ILE A 55 -7.94 4.41 9.13
CA ILE A 55 -7.69 3.00 8.78
C ILE A 55 -6.26 2.65 9.15
N ILE A 56 -6.05 1.45 9.66
CA ILE A 56 -4.75 0.92 10.05
C ILE A 56 -4.55 -0.48 9.48
N THR A 57 -3.39 -0.73 8.88
CA THR A 57 -2.93 -2.06 8.51
C THR A 57 -2.09 -2.62 9.67
N SER A 58 -2.36 -3.87 10.05
CA SER A 58 -1.68 -4.50 11.18
C SER A 58 -1.75 -6.02 11.11
N TYR A 59 -0.80 -6.70 11.74
CA TYR A 59 -0.85 -8.15 11.95
C TYR A 59 -1.05 -8.96 10.66
N GLY A 60 -0.07 -8.90 9.75
CA GLY A 60 -0.14 -9.64 8.49
C GLY A 60 -1.09 -8.97 7.50
N ASN A 61 -2.12 -9.68 7.05
CA ASN A 61 -3.07 -9.21 6.05
C ASN A 61 -4.35 -8.63 6.65
N LEU A 62 -4.30 -8.08 7.86
CA LEU A 62 -5.50 -7.55 8.52
C LEU A 62 -5.52 -6.02 8.52
N TYR A 63 -6.69 -5.44 8.28
CA TYR A 63 -6.92 -4.02 8.46
C TYR A 63 -8.07 -3.76 9.43
N GLY A 64 -8.02 -2.62 10.11
CA GLY A 64 -9.06 -2.19 11.03
C GLY A 64 -9.25 -0.68 10.99
N VAL A 65 -10.13 -0.18 11.85
CA VAL A 65 -10.33 1.26 12.04
C VAL A 65 -10.01 1.71 13.45
N ILE A 66 -9.66 2.98 13.54
CA ILE A 66 -9.34 3.69 14.78
C ILE A 66 -10.40 4.76 15.00
N TYR A 67 -10.97 4.82 16.20
CA TYR A 67 -11.94 5.86 16.58
C TYR A 67 -11.30 7.09 17.20
N ASP A 68 -10.17 6.91 17.88
CA ASP A 68 -9.42 7.99 18.51
C ASP A 68 -7.98 8.00 17.98
N ILE A 69 -7.68 8.96 17.11
CA ILE A 69 -6.39 9.06 16.42
C ILE A 69 -5.26 9.33 17.41
N ASP A 70 -5.53 10.03 18.51
CA ASP A 70 -4.51 10.37 19.52
C ASP A 70 -4.04 9.12 20.29
N THR A 71 -4.84 8.05 20.20
CA THR A 71 -4.56 6.77 20.86
C THR A 71 -3.75 5.80 20.01
N VAL A 72 -3.51 6.13 18.74
CA VAL A 72 -2.56 5.40 17.91
C VAL A 72 -1.20 5.59 18.55
N THR A 73 -0.79 4.58 19.31
CA THR A 73 0.59 4.49 19.78
C THR A 73 1.47 4.47 18.54
N LYS A 74 2.14 5.60 18.29
CA LYS A 74 3.15 5.82 17.22
C LYS A 74 4.33 4.84 17.28
N LYS A 75 4.29 3.81 18.13
CA LYS A 75 5.33 2.80 18.24
C LYS A 75 5.31 1.91 16.99
N GLY A 76 6.14 2.31 16.02
CA GLY A 76 6.52 1.47 14.87
C GLY A 76 5.55 1.47 13.69
N ARG A 77 4.59 2.40 13.63
CA ARG A 77 3.65 2.53 12.50
C ARG A 77 3.86 3.84 11.78
N ILE A 78 3.81 3.80 10.45
CA ILE A 78 3.96 4.99 9.61
C ILE A 78 2.62 5.71 9.51
N ASP A 79 2.63 7.02 9.79
CA ASP A 79 1.48 7.91 9.63
C ASP A 79 1.48 8.48 8.22
N CYS A 80 0.55 8.04 7.38
CA CYS A 80 0.41 8.52 6.01
C CYS A 80 -0.41 9.82 5.92
N GLY A 81 -0.78 10.43 7.04
CA GLY A 81 -1.62 11.63 7.07
C GLY A 81 -2.96 11.37 6.40
N THR A 82 -3.27 12.10 5.34
CA THR A 82 -4.45 11.88 4.49
C THR A 82 -4.09 11.43 3.06
N ASN A 83 -2.83 11.08 2.83
CA ASN A 83 -2.30 10.71 1.52
C ASN A 83 -2.63 9.25 1.19
N GLU A 84 -3.66 9.05 0.36
CA GLU A 84 -4.11 7.71 -0.03
C GLU A 84 -3.07 6.95 -0.84
N GLU A 85 -2.33 7.64 -1.73
CA GLU A 85 -1.34 7.00 -2.60
C GLU A 85 -0.17 6.45 -1.78
N LEU A 86 0.36 7.26 -0.85
CA LEU A 86 1.42 6.84 0.06
C LEU A 86 0.94 5.68 0.96
N PHE A 87 -0.28 5.77 1.49
CA PHE A 87 -0.86 4.71 2.32
C PHE A 87 -0.95 3.39 1.57
N LEU A 88 -1.49 3.38 0.35
CA LEU A 88 -1.63 2.16 -0.44
C LEU A 88 -0.28 1.62 -0.90
N ALA A 89 0.66 2.50 -1.27
CA ALA A 89 2.01 2.09 -1.66
C ALA A 89 2.75 1.37 -0.53
N ILE A 90 2.65 1.88 0.70
CA ILE A 90 3.25 1.22 1.88
C ILE A 90 2.47 -0.04 2.23
N ALA A 91 1.14 0.02 2.21
CA ALA A 91 0.27 -1.12 2.54
C ALA A 91 0.49 -2.30 1.58
N ALA A 92 0.88 -2.07 0.33
CA ALA A 92 1.13 -3.13 -0.65
C ALA A 92 2.47 -3.86 -0.47
N LEU A 93 3.40 -3.36 0.36
CA LEU A 93 4.74 -3.94 0.52
C LEU A 93 4.68 -5.37 1.08
N ARG A 94 5.09 -6.36 0.27
CA ARG A 94 5.10 -7.79 0.60
C ARG A 94 6.15 -8.55 -0.19
N ASP A 95 6.66 -9.65 0.35
CA ASP A 95 7.76 -10.41 -0.28
C ASP A 95 7.30 -11.46 -1.31
N ASP A 96 6.04 -11.90 -1.23
CA ASP A 96 5.48 -13.02 -2.00
C ASP A 96 4.87 -12.63 -3.35
N SER A 97 4.80 -11.34 -3.67
CA SER A 97 4.27 -10.82 -4.93
C SER A 97 4.93 -9.48 -5.27
N ASN A 98 4.81 -9.05 -6.54
CA ASN A 98 5.15 -7.70 -7.00
C ASN A 98 3.88 -6.85 -7.25
N TYR A 99 2.72 -7.48 -7.38
CA TYR A 99 1.47 -6.83 -7.74
C TYR A 99 1.17 -5.63 -6.84
N MET A 100 0.83 -4.52 -7.47
CA MET A 100 0.47 -3.22 -6.88
C MET A 100 1.57 -2.60 -6.00
N GLN A 101 2.86 -2.94 -6.23
CA GLN A 101 4.00 -2.33 -5.55
C GLN A 101 4.80 -1.41 -6.46
N TRP A 102 5.53 -0.48 -5.84
CA TRP A 102 6.42 0.43 -6.54
C TRP A 102 7.85 -0.11 -6.55
N PHE A 103 8.55 0.17 -7.63
CA PHE A 103 9.93 -0.24 -7.87
C PHE A 103 10.74 0.94 -8.40
N ILE A 104 12.05 0.86 -8.23
CA ILE A 104 13.00 1.86 -8.74
C ILE A 104 14.01 1.16 -9.65
N ALA A 105 14.25 1.77 -10.81
CA ALA A 105 15.24 1.30 -11.77
C ALA A 105 16.67 1.67 -11.33
N ASP A 106 17.50 0.69 -10.98
CA ASP A 106 18.92 0.89 -10.61
C ASP A 106 19.84 1.10 -11.83
N SER A 107 19.35 0.71 -13.00
CA SER A 107 19.95 0.96 -14.31
C SER A 107 18.86 1.24 -15.33
N ILE A 108 19.25 1.57 -16.57
CA ILE A 108 18.30 1.57 -17.68
C ILE A 108 17.68 0.17 -17.75
N LEU A 109 16.35 0.09 -17.85
CA LEU A 109 15.63 -1.15 -18.10
C LEU A 109 15.31 -1.25 -19.57
N SER A 110 15.43 -2.45 -20.13
CA SER A 110 14.87 -2.79 -21.42
C SER A 110 13.74 -3.77 -21.18
N VAL A 111 12.54 -3.41 -21.63
CA VAL A 111 11.31 -4.13 -21.32
C VAL A 111 10.62 -4.49 -22.63
N SER A 112 10.11 -5.71 -22.71
CA SER A 112 9.16 -6.12 -23.75
C SER A 112 7.80 -6.45 -23.16
N TYR A 113 6.76 -6.31 -23.97
CA TYR A 113 5.44 -6.85 -23.69
C TYR A 113 4.79 -7.34 -24.98
N ASP A 114 3.91 -8.32 -24.86
CA ASP A 114 3.19 -8.90 -25.99
C ASP A 114 1.81 -8.24 -26.10
N ASP A 115 1.38 -7.91 -27.31
CA ASP A 115 -0.01 -7.51 -27.53
C ASP A 115 -0.93 -8.72 -27.72
N SER A 116 -2.25 -8.48 -27.75
CA SER A 116 -3.27 -9.54 -27.87
C SER A 116 -3.24 -10.30 -29.22
N ILE A 117 -2.43 -9.84 -30.18
CA ILE A 117 -2.27 -10.43 -31.50
C ILE A 117 -0.89 -11.14 -31.60
N GLY A 118 -0.06 -11.05 -30.55
CA GLY A 118 1.24 -11.71 -30.43
C GLY A 118 2.39 -10.93 -31.06
N ASN A 119 2.29 -9.60 -31.18
CA ASN A 119 3.45 -8.78 -31.53
C ASN A 119 4.18 -8.31 -30.27
N ASP A 120 5.50 -8.38 -30.32
CA ASP A 120 6.37 -7.85 -29.28
C ASP A 120 6.52 -6.33 -29.43
N HIS A 121 6.33 -5.61 -28.33
CA HIS A 121 6.62 -4.19 -28.20
C HIS A 121 7.77 -4.00 -27.23
N TYR A 122 8.64 -3.02 -27.51
CA TYR A 122 9.85 -2.78 -26.72
C TYR A 122 9.91 -1.33 -26.27
N PHE A 123 10.27 -1.11 -25.01
CA PHE A 123 10.56 0.22 -24.49
C PHE A 123 11.73 0.19 -23.50
N THR A 124 12.23 1.37 -23.16
CA THR A 124 13.28 1.53 -22.17
C THR A 124 12.87 2.51 -21.09
N GLU A 125 13.16 2.15 -19.85
CA GLU A 125 12.96 3.00 -18.69
C GLU A 125 14.31 3.56 -18.21
N PRO A 126 14.42 4.85 -17.90
CA PRO A 126 15.69 5.44 -17.48
C PRO A 126 16.03 5.03 -16.04
N LYS A 127 17.32 5.00 -15.73
CA LYS A 127 17.80 4.82 -14.36
C LYS A 127 17.19 5.87 -13.42
N GLY A 128 16.73 5.42 -12.25
CA GLY A 128 16.16 6.24 -11.19
C GLY A 128 14.67 6.52 -11.35
N ILE A 129 14.04 6.04 -12.43
CA ILE A 129 12.58 6.14 -12.54
C ILE A 129 11.93 5.22 -11.49
N MET A 130 10.87 5.74 -10.87
CA MET A 130 9.98 4.94 -10.05
C MET A 130 8.80 4.51 -10.90
N PHE A 131 8.51 3.21 -10.91
CA PHE A 131 7.45 2.62 -11.71
C PHE A 131 6.56 1.72 -10.85
N PHE A 132 5.31 1.58 -11.26
CA PHE A 132 4.28 0.85 -10.53
C PHE A 132 4.00 -0.48 -11.21
N TRP A 133 4.04 -1.57 -10.44
CA TRP A 133 3.86 -2.92 -10.94
C TRP A 133 2.37 -3.30 -10.96
N ASP A 134 1.70 -2.95 -12.05
CA ASP A 134 0.30 -3.29 -12.33
C ASP A 134 0.18 -4.59 -13.17
N GLU A 135 -1.03 -4.87 -13.65
CA GLU A 135 -1.30 -6.03 -14.51
C GLU A 135 -0.53 -5.98 -15.84
N ASN A 136 -0.17 -4.79 -16.34
CA ASN A 136 0.62 -4.68 -17.57
C ASN A 136 2.06 -5.14 -17.31
N TRP A 137 2.63 -4.74 -16.17
CA TRP A 137 3.97 -5.18 -15.74
C TRP A 137 4.02 -6.69 -15.40
N ASP A 138 2.92 -7.28 -14.94
CA ASP A 138 2.84 -8.74 -14.77
C ASP A 138 2.95 -9.51 -16.09
N ASN A 139 2.55 -8.88 -17.21
CA ASN A 139 2.69 -9.44 -18.56
C ASN A 139 3.94 -8.94 -19.30
N ALA A 140 4.75 -8.10 -18.67
CA ALA A 140 5.98 -7.57 -19.25
C ALA A 140 7.19 -8.44 -18.88
N THR A 141 8.16 -8.49 -19.78
CA THR A 141 9.47 -9.11 -19.53
C THR A 141 10.55 -8.05 -19.45
N ILE A 142 11.23 -7.97 -18.30
CA ILE A 142 12.45 -7.16 -18.16
C ILE A 142 13.60 -7.95 -18.78
N ILE A 143 13.95 -7.60 -20.01
CA ILE A 143 15.01 -8.26 -20.79
C ILE A 143 16.38 -7.99 -20.16
N SER A 144 16.61 -6.77 -19.72
CA SER A 144 17.86 -6.37 -19.07
C SER A 144 17.67 -5.16 -18.17
N GLY A 145 18.59 -5.04 -17.21
CA GLY A 145 18.60 -3.97 -16.23
C GLY A 145 18.50 -4.50 -14.80
N ARG A 146 18.63 -3.61 -13.83
CA ARG A 146 18.47 -3.89 -12.40
C ARG A 146 17.45 -2.95 -11.82
N TYR A 147 16.66 -3.46 -10.88
CA TYR A 147 15.64 -2.71 -10.17
C TYR A 147 15.42 -3.35 -8.80
N HIS A 148 14.82 -2.60 -7.89
CA HIS A 148 14.46 -3.08 -6.56
C HIS A 148 13.08 -2.56 -6.15
N LYS A 149 12.45 -3.23 -5.18
CA LYS A 149 11.22 -2.77 -4.54
C LYS A 149 11.50 -1.47 -3.79
N ALA A 150 10.68 -0.45 -4.01
CA ALA A 150 10.83 0.83 -3.31
C ALA A 150 10.74 0.61 -1.80
N THR A 151 11.69 1.19 -1.08
CA THR A 151 11.68 1.21 0.38
C THR A 151 10.65 2.20 0.90
N VAL A 152 10.29 2.09 2.19
CA VAL A 152 9.41 3.05 2.86
C VAL A 152 9.91 4.49 2.70
N ASP A 153 11.20 4.73 2.88
CA ASP A 153 11.77 6.08 2.79
C ASP A 153 11.70 6.64 1.37
N GLU A 154 11.92 5.81 0.35
CA GLU A 154 11.78 6.20 -1.05
C GLU A 154 10.33 6.48 -1.44
N LEU A 155 9.38 5.68 -0.96
CA LEU A 155 7.95 5.94 -1.14
C LEU A 155 7.56 7.27 -0.50
N ILE A 156 7.97 7.49 0.75
CA ILE A 156 7.73 8.74 1.47
C ILE A 156 8.30 9.93 0.67
N GLU A 157 9.53 9.83 0.18
CA GLU A 157 10.14 10.90 -0.61
C GLU A 157 9.42 11.14 -1.94
N HIS A 158 9.02 10.08 -2.64
CA HIS A 158 8.30 10.18 -3.90
C HIS A 158 6.93 10.87 -3.75
N PHE A 159 6.19 10.57 -2.68
CA PHE A 159 4.83 11.09 -2.47
C PHE A 159 4.78 12.42 -1.71
N LYS A 160 5.86 12.86 -1.05
CA LYS A 160 5.95 14.20 -0.41
C LYS A 160 5.66 15.35 -1.37
N GLY A 161 6.02 15.22 -2.64
CA GLY A 161 5.86 16.28 -3.65
C GLY A 161 4.47 16.36 -4.30
N LYS A 162 3.61 15.35 -4.10
CA LYS A 162 2.34 15.22 -4.84
C LYS A 162 1.11 15.80 -4.12
N GLU A 163 1.24 16.24 -2.87
CA GLU A 163 0.13 16.82 -2.11
C GLU A 163 -0.33 18.22 -2.60
N ASN A 164 0.41 18.84 -3.53
CA ASN A 164 0.19 20.23 -3.97
C ASN A 164 -0.35 20.41 -5.41
N HIS A 165 -0.80 19.35 -6.09
CA HIS A 165 -1.41 19.47 -7.42
C HIS A 165 -2.88 19.04 -7.39
N HIS A 166 -3.70 19.86 -6.73
CA HIS A 166 -5.11 20.03 -7.11
C HIS A 166 -5.24 21.43 -7.69
N ASP A 167 -5.07 21.54 -9.02
CA ASP A 167 -5.57 22.67 -9.82
C ASP A 167 -6.97 22.31 -10.37
#